data_AF-A0A3E0QV29-F1
#
_entry.id   AF-A0A3E0QV29-F1
#
_cell.length_a   1.000
_cell.length_b   1.000
_cell.length_c   1.000
_cell.angle_alpha   90.00
_cell.angle_beta   90.00
_cell.angle_gamma   90.00
#
_symmetry.space_group_name_H-M   'P 1'
#
loop_
_entity.id
_entity.type
_entity.pdbx_description
1 polymer ?
#
loop_
_entity_poly.entity_id
_entity_poly.type
_entity_poly.pdbx_seq_one_letter_code
_entity_poly.pdbx_strand_id
1 'polypeptide(L)'
;MATFILKFRQKSTDSIIKSIQFFGGEIEYVSPVLPIIAFQSDQQTVRRIREHVAYDYLFKAPDHGSLLEHGSLTSHYTPLNIVPKVDASRLRSAGLTGWGVVVAILDSGISEEWVRERHDFTGFGSQPVIDHGNKVANIIKRFARGSRLISCKVGQNYHDLKLTDVLKAIDFAISQQVHVVNMSLGFEIENCRRGHGCPLCDVVNYYTHHNGVLFVAAGGNDGEEGSIRCPGRSFEVITVGSIKQQSLAVADYSSKGLPGFNKPNILTSGSIYFDGKYDEGTSYSAPLIAGVSAALMTGAQMSVAKVKQLLYTSAERIERVPEHHQGFGVFSIEKLMEVLENEKSIAASEGQEPS
;
A
#
# COMPACT_ATOMS: atom_id res chain seq x y z
N MET A 1 11.20 -7.41 -26.45
CA MET A 1 10.32 -8.28 -25.64
C MET A 1 9.69 -7.43 -24.55
N ALA A 2 8.54 -7.85 -24.02
CA ALA A 2 7.85 -7.17 -22.93
C ALA A 2 7.29 -8.20 -21.93
N THR A 3 7.06 -7.78 -20.69
CA THR A 3 6.39 -8.61 -19.68
C THR A 3 4.89 -8.61 -19.94
N PHE A 4 4.30 -9.81 -19.92
CA PHE A 4 2.87 -10.05 -20.00
C PHE A 4 2.39 -10.74 -18.73
N ILE A 5 1.19 -10.39 -18.27
CA ILE A 5 0.55 -11.03 -17.11
C ILE A 5 -0.71 -11.74 -17.56
N LEU A 6 -0.79 -13.02 -17.21
CA LEU A 6 -1.86 -13.95 -17.54
C LEU A 6 -2.52 -14.43 -16.26
N LYS A 7 -3.85 -14.31 -16.16
CA LYS A 7 -4.66 -15.08 -15.21
C LYS A 7 -5.44 -16.16 -15.94
N PHE A 8 -5.22 -17.44 -15.65
CA PHE A 8 -5.76 -18.56 -16.44
C PHE A 8 -6.96 -19.26 -15.76
N ARG A 9 -7.87 -19.82 -16.58
CA ARG A 9 -9.16 -20.42 -16.15
C ARG A 9 -9.15 -21.96 -16.24
N GLN A 10 -8.42 -22.65 -15.37
CA GLN A 10 -8.45 -24.14 -15.25
C GLN A 10 -7.56 -24.93 -16.22
N LYS A 11 -6.24 -24.88 -15.97
CA LYS A 11 -5.27 -25.96 -16.23
C LYS A 11 -4.34 -26.02 -15.03
N SER A 12 -3.54 -27.08 -14.87
CA SER A 12 -2.47 -27.05 -13.87
C SER A 12 -1.45 -25.96 -14.22
N THR A 13 -0.90 -25.28 -13.21
CA THR A 13 0.13 -24.23 -13.39
C THR A 13 1.28 -24.72 -14.26
N ASP A 14 1.76 -25.95 -14.04
CA ASP A 14 2.82 -26.58 -14.82
C ASP A 14 2.47 -26.71 -16.32
N SER A 15 1.21 -27.04 -16.64
CA SER A 15 0.76 -27.13 -18.03
C SER A 15 0.77 -25.78 -18.72
N ILE A 16 0.40 -24.71 -18.00
CA ILE A 16 0.44 -23.34 -18.53
C ILE A 16 1.89 -22.89 -18.73
N ILE A 17 2.78 -23.14 -17.76
CA ILE A 17 4.22 -22.84 -17.86
C ILE A 17 4.81 -23.52 -19.09
N LYS A 18 4.57 -24.83 -19.26
CA LYS A 18 5.03 -25.58 -20.44
C LYS A 18 4.50 -25.00 -21.75
N SER A 19 3.25 -24.56 -21.78
CA SER A 19 2.65 -23.93 -22.97
C SER A 19 3.34 -22.60 -23.29
N ILE A 20 3.56 -21.75 -22.30
CA ILE A 20 4.26 -20.47 -22.46
C ILE A 20 5.68 -20.69 -22.99
N GLN A 21 6.43 -21.60 -22.35
CA GLN A 21 7.81 -21.92 -22.74
C GLN A 21 7.88 -22.56 -24.13
N PHE A 22 6.94 -23.44 -24.48
CA PHE A 22 6.86 -24.05 -25.81
C PHE A 22 6.75 -23.02 -26.92
N PHE A 23 6.00 -21.93 -26.70
CA PHE A 23 5.89 -20.84 -27.66
C PHE A 23 7.04 -19.82 -27.59
N GLY A 24 8.00 -19.98 -26.67
CA GLY A 24 9.17 -19.12 -26.53
C GLY A 24 9.03 -18.00 -25.50
N GLY A 25 8.08 -18.09 -24.56
CA GLY A 25 7.97 -17.17 -23.42
C GLY A 25 8.86 -17.58 -22.24
N GLU A 26 9.42 -16.59 -21.55
CA GLU A 26 10.27 -16.79 -20.37
C GLU A 26 9.52 -16.41 -19.10
N ILE A 27 9.39 -17.33 -18.13
CA ILE A 27 8.64 -17.08 -16.90
C ILE A 27 9.40 -16.11 -15.98
N GLU A 28 8.74 -15.04 -15.55
CA GLU A 28 9.30 -14.06 -14.60
C GLU A 28 8.71 -14.21 -13.19
N TYR A 29 7.45 -14.63 -13.09
CA TYR A 29 6.72 -14.73 -11.83
C TYR A 29 5.59 -15.76 -11.96
N VAL A 30 5.38 -16.53 -10.90
CA VAL A 30 4.26 -17.45 -10.74
C VAL A 30 3.68 -17.17 -9.37
N SER A 31 2.40 -16.79 -9.32
CA SER A 31 1.75 -16.57 -8.03
C SER A 31 1.59 -17.89 -7.29
N PRO A 32 1.94 -17.94 -5.98
CA PRO A 32 1.77 -19.15 -5.18
C PRO A 32 0.31 -19.40 -4.79
N VAL A 33 -0.56 -18.40 -4.93
CA VAL A 33 -1.93 -18.40 -4.38
C VAL A 33 -3.03 -18.23 -5.41
N LEU A 34 -2.71 -17.66 -6.57
CA LEU A 34 -3.67 -17.39 -7.64
C LEU A 34 -3.16 -17.98 -8.96
N PRO A 35 -4.05 -18.30 -9.91
CA PRO A 35 -3.66 -18.79 -11.23
C PRO A 35 -3.12 -17.64 -12.10
N ILE A 36 -2.07 -16.96 -11.63
CA ILE A 36 -1.45 -15.79 -12.24
C ILE A 36 0.01 -16.12 -12.58
N ILE A 37 0.41 -15.87 -13.82
CA ILE A 37 1.78 -15.99 -14.29
C ILE A 37 2.17 -14.70 -15.01
N ALA A 38 3.38 -14.21 -14.75
CA ALA A 38 4.01 -13.20 -15.58
C ALA A 38 5.19 -13.79 -16.35
N PHE A 39 5.36 -13.37 -17.61
CA PHE A 39 6.38 -13.89 -18.49
C PHE A 39 6.84 -12.84 -19.51
N GLN A 40 8.11 -12.87 -19.91
CA GLN A 40 8.62 -12.08 -21.03
C GLN A 40 8.30 -12.76 -22.34
N SER A 41 7.86 -11.99 -23.33
CA SER A 41 7.63 -12.50 -24.68
C SER A 41 7.53 -11.38 -25.72
N ASP A 42 7.38 -11.76 -26.98
CA ASP A 42 6.99 -10.87 -28.07
C ASP A 42 5.46 -10.93 -28.35
N GLN A 43 4.93 -9.99 -29.13
CA GLN A 43 3.49 -9.95 -29.40
C GLN A 43 2.97 -11.12 -30.25
N GLN A 44 3.79 -11.71 -31.14
CA GLN A 44 3.37 -12.83 -31.97
C GLN A 44 3.19 -14.09 -31.12
N THR A 45 4.12 -14.34 -30.21
CA THR A 45 4.08 -15.43 -29.24
C THR A 45 2.87 -15.30 -28.32
N VAL A 46 2.57 -14.09 -27.84
CA VAL A 46 1.38 -13.83 -27.02
C VAL A 46 0.07 -14.09 -27.77
N ARG A 47 0.00 -13.82 -29.09
CA ARG A 47 -1.18 -14.18 -29.91
C ARG A 47 -1.39 -15.69 -29.93
N ARG A 48 -0.34 -16.49 -30.08
CA ARG A 48 -0.43 -17.95 -30.02
C ARG A 48 -0.89 -18.44 -28.65
N ILE A 49 -0.37 -17.85 -27.57
CA ILE A 49 -0.80 -18.18 -26.20
C ILE A 49 -2.31 -17.90 -26.03
N ARG A 50 -2.81 -16.78 -26.56
CA ARG A 50 -4.25 -16.42 -26.50
C ARG A 50 -5.16 -17.45 -27.19
N GLU A 51 -4.67 -18.14 -28.21
CA GLU A 51 -5.42 -19.16 -28.94
C GLU A 51 -5.47 -20.51 -28.20
N HIS A 52 -4.49 -20.79 -27.33
CA HIS A 52 -4.28 -22.13 -26.74
C HIS A 52 -4.52 -22.21 -25.22
N VAL A 53 -4.63 -21.06 -24.56
CA VAL A 53 -4.83 -20.95 -23.11
C VAL A 53 -6.14 -20.24 -22.82
N ALA A 54 -6.99 -20.83 -21.99
CA ALA A 54 -8.18 -20.16 -21.47
C ALA A 54 -7.79 -19.20 -20.33
N TYR A 55 -8.23 -17.95 -20.40
CA TYR A 55 -7.82 -16.91 -19.46
C TYR A 55 -8.94 -15.96 -19.05
N ASP A 56 -8.77 -15.38 -17.85
CA ASP A 56 -9.53 -14.24 -17.34
C ASP A 56 -9.04 -12.94 -17.95
N TYR A 57 -7.73 -12.71 -17.90
CA TYR A 57 -7.07 -11.58 -18.53
C TYR A 57 -5.66 -11.95 -18.98
N LEU A 58 -5.23 -11.33 -20.07
CA LEU A 58 -3.86 -11.39 -20.59
C LEU A 58 -3.48 -10.04 -21.20
N PHE A 59 -2.64 -9.30 -20.50
CA PHE A 59 -2.24 -7.94 -20.88
C PHE A 59 -0.73 -7.74 -20.73
N LYS A 60 -0.20 -6.75 -21.46
CA LYS A 60 1.18 -6.29 -21.28
C LYS A 60 1.26 -5.56 -19.95
N ALA A 61 2.18 -5.94 -19.07
CA ALA A 61 2.40 -5.21 -17.82
C ALA A 61 2.71 -3.73 -18.13
N PRO A 62 2.31 -2.78 -17.26
CA PRO A 62 2.66 -1.38 -17.45
C PRO A 62 4.18 -1.26 -17.58
N ASP A 63 4.63 -0.42 -18.51
CA ASP A 63 6.06 -0.28 -18.79
C ASP A 63 6.82 0.16 -17.53
N HIS A 64 6.21 1.01 -16.69
CA HIS A 64 6.74 1.34 -15.36
C HIS A 64 5.62 1.69 -14.35
N GLY A 65 5.82 1.31 -13.09
CA GLY A 65 5.15 1.90 -11.93
C GLY A 65 5.97 3.04 -11.33
N SER A 66 5.41 3.73 -10.35
CA SER A 66 6.12 4.85 -9.70
C SER A 66 5.93 4.88 -8.18
N LEU A 67 6.95 5.38 -7.49
CA LEU A 67 6.84 5.90 -6.13
C LEU A 67 6.16 7.27 -6.20
N LEU A 68 5.23 7.54 -5.28
CA LEU A 68 4.30 8.67 -5.41
C LEU A 68 4.75 9.90 -4.62
N GLU A 69 5.78 10.62 -5.07
CA GLU A 69 6.30 11.86 -4.45
C GLU A 69 6.10 13.09 -5.36
N HIS A 70 6.01 14.29 -4.77
CA HIS A 70 6.16 15.60 -5.43
C HIS A 70 7.26 16.41 -4.70
N GLY A 71 8.53 16.26 -5.11
CA GLY A 71 9.64 16.91 -4.41
C GLY A 71 11.04 16.50 -4.89
N SER A 72 12.08 17.25 -4.48
CA SER A 72 13.50 17.09 -4.90
C SER A 72 14.43 16.71 -3.75
N LEU A 73 15.44 15.88 -4.05
CA LEU A 73 16.37 15.21 -3.14
C LEU A 73 17.56 16.09 -2.66
N THR A 74 18.02 15.89 -1.42
CA THR A 74 19.46 15.84 -0.99
C THR A 74 19.57 15.60 0.53
N SER A 75 20.74 15.15 1.00
CA SER A 75 20.95 14.35 2.23
C SER A 75 21.18 15.05 3.58
N HIS A 76 20.68 14.38 4.63
CA HIS A 76 21.25 14.04 5.95
C HIS A 76 21.02 14.91 7.21
N TYR A 77 20.52 14.18 8.24
CA TYR A 77 20.20 14.47 9.64
C TYR A 77 19.03 15.41 9.89
N THR A 78 17.76 14.97 9.94
CA THR A 78 16.76 15.81 10.61
C THR A 78 15.44 15.22 11.16
N PRO A 79 14.91 15.88 12.21
CA PRO A 79 13.51 15.81 12.64
C PRO A 79 12.48 15.73 11.50
N LEU A 80 11.76 14.60 11.43
CA LEU A 80 10.53 14.47 10.66
C LEU A 80 9.40 15.30 11.30
N ASN A 81 8.83 16.24 10.54
CA ASN A 81 7.60 16.94 10.89
C ASN A 81 6.51 16.62 9.87
N ILE A 82 5.33 16.24 10.34
CA ILE A 82 4.15 16.01 9.49
C ILE A 82 3.26 17.24 9.61
N VAL A 83 2.78 17.77 8.48
CA VAL A 83 1.95 18.97 8.46
C VAL A 83 0.70 18.74 7.59
N PRO A 84 -0.52 18.96 8.10
CA PRO A 84 -0.86 19.32 9.48
C PRO A 84 -0.41 18.26 10.50
N LYS A 85 -0.13 18.69 11.73
CA LYS A 85 0.37 17.79 12.77
C LYS A 85 -0.70 16.76 13.14
N VAL A 86 -0.34 15.48 13.11
CA VAL A 86 -1.12 14.39 13.72
C VAL A 86 -0.39 13.92 14.97
N ASP A 87 -1.01 14.05 16.13
CA ASP A 87 -0.34 13.87 17.41
C ASP A 87 -0.27 12.41 17.87
N ALA A 88 0.80 11.72 17.47
CA ALA A 88 1.08 10.35 17.90
C ALA A 88 1.29 10.15 19.42
N SER A 89 1.37 11.22 20.25
CA SER A 89 1.53 11.07 21.71
C SER A 89 0.32 10.43 22.39
N ARG A 90 -0.88 10.61 21.83
CA ARG A 90 -2.10 10.00 22.34
C ARG A 90 -2.07 8.48 22.24
N LEU A 91 -1.65 7.93 21.09
CA LEU A 91 -1.45 6.50 20.91
C LEU A 91 -0.44 5.94 21.93
N ARG A 92 0.70 6.62 22.10
CA ARG A 92 1.73 6.20 23.07
C ARG A 92 1.23 6.21 24.51
N SER A 93 0.47 7.23 24.90
CA SER A 93 -0.09 7.35 26.25
C SER A 93 -1.11 6.24 26.53
N ALA A 94 -1.77 5.73 25.49
CA ALA A 94 -2.67 4.59 25.57
C ALA A 94 -1.98 3.22 25.43
N GLY A 95 -0.64 3.17 25.38
CA GLY A 95 0.13 1.92 25.20
C GLY A 95 0.14 1.38 23.77
N LEU A 96 -0.49 2.06 22.83
CA LEU A 96 -0.56 1.70 21.42
C LEU A 96 0.74 2.11 20.72
N THR A 97 1.70 1.21 20.71
CA THR A 97 3.08 1.47 20.23
C THR A 97 3.45 0.66 19.00
N GLY A 98 2.66 -0.34 18.63
CA GLY A 98 2.93 -1.31 17.58
C GLY A 98 3.91 -2.40 17.99
N TRP A 99 4.17 -2.58 19.29
CA TRP A 99 4.97 -3.69 19.77
C TRP A 99 4.37 -5.04 19.33
N GLY A 100 5.22 -5.96 18.89
CA GLY A 100 4.80 -7.26 18.33
C GLY A 100 4.32 -7.22 16.88
N VAL A 101 4.11 -6.01 16.31
CA VAL A 101 3.63 -5.85 14.93
C VAL A 101 4.79 -5.74 13.97
N VAL A 102 4.66 -6.44 12.84
CA VAL A 102 5.64 -6.44 11.74
C VAL A 102 5.02 -5.72 10.54
N VAL A 103 5.73 -4.71 10.04
CA VAL A 103 5.31 -3.89 8.88
C VAL A 103 6.31 -4.07 7.74
N ALA A 104 5.84 -4.55 6.60
CA ALA A 104 6.64 -4.56 5.37
C ALA A 104 6.47 -3.23 4.62
N ILE A 105 7.57 -2.65 4.15
CA ILE A 105 7.59 -1.43 3.34
C ILE A 105 8.11 -1.80 1.96
N LEU A 106 7.22 -1.74 0.96
CA LEU A 106 7.56 -1.97 -0.44
C LEU A 106 7.85 -0.62 -1.09
N ASP A 107 9.13 -0.28 -1.23
CA ASP A 107 9.57 1.07 -1.61
C ASP A 107 10.97 1.08 -2.27
N SER A 108 11.70 2.21 -2.23
CA SER A 108 13.04 2.41 -2.81
C SER A 108 14.19 1.74 -2.05
N GLY A 109 13.88 1.06 -0.94
CA GLY A 109 14.85 0.57 0.05
C GLY A 109 14.99 1.52 1.24
N ILE A 110 15.59 1.02 2.32
CA ILE A 110 15.75 1.77 3.58
C ILE A 110 17.19 1.62 4.06
N SER A 111 17.84 2.74 4.40
CA SER A 111 19.22 2.76 4.94
C SER A 111 19.28 3.00 6.46
N GLU A 112 18.17 3.34 7.09
CA GLU A 112 18.04 3.49 8.55
C GLU A 112 18.57 2.26 9.32
N GLU A 113 19.52 2.47 10.24
CA GLU A 113 20.22 1.38 10.95
C GLU A 113 19.28 0.49 11.78
N TRP A 114 18.17 1.04 12.24
CA TRP A 114 17.15 0.33 13.00
C TRP A 114 16.24 -0.54 12.13
N VAL A 115 16.40 -0.51 10.79
CA VAL A 115 15.81 -1.47 9.85
C VAL A 115 16.88 -2.45 9.39
N ARG A 116 16.92 -3.62 10.04
CA ARG A 116 17.96 -4.64 9.81
C ARG A 116 17.62 -5.63 8.70
N GLU A 117 16.33 -5.90 8.48
CA GLU A 117 15.85 -6.81 7.44
C GLU A 117 15.59 -6.03 6.15
N ARG A 118 16.47 -6.23 5.15
CA ARG A 118 16.43 -5.51 3.88
C ARG A 118 16.57 -6.50 2.72
N HIS A 119 15.53 -6.59 1.91
CA HIS A 119 15.42 -7.53 0.80
C HIS A 119 15.30 -6.76 -0.51
N ASP A 120 16.08 -7.17 -1.51
CA ASP A 120 16.06 -6.57 -2.83
C ASP A 120 15.30 -7.46 -3.82
N PHE A 121 14.35 -6.85 -4.53
CA PHE A 121 13.61 -7.47 -5.62
C PHE A 121 13.98 -6.89 -6.98
N THR A 122 14.76 -5.82 -7.01
CA THR A 122 15.13 -5.11 -8.24
C THR A 122 16.36 -5.70 -8.93
N GLY A 123 17.20 -6.42 -8.20
CA GLY A 123 18.46 -7.00 -8.70
C GLY A 123 19.67 -6.06 -8.65
N PHE A 124 19.57 -4.89 -8.01
CA PHE A 124 20.70 -3.94 -7.87
C PHE A 124 21.17 -3.75 -6.41
N GLY A 125 20.80 -4.67 -5.53
CA GLY A 125 21.17 -4.65 -4.11
C GLY A 125 20.18 -3.87 -3.24
N SER A 126 20.27 -4.10 -1.93
CA SER A 126 19.28 -3.63 -0.95
C SER A 126 19.44 -2.18 -0.50
N GLN A 127 20.52 -1.50 -0.91
CA GLN A 127 20.76 -0.11 -0.52
C GLN A 127 19.84 0.84 -1.31
N PRO A 128 19.23 1.85 -0.66
CA PRO A 128 18.47 2.87 -1.36
C PRO A 128 19.38 3.79 -2.17
N VAL A 129 18.92 4.15 -3.37
CA VAL A 129 19.53 5.20 -4.21
C VAL A 129 18.85 6.56 -3.95
N ILE A 130 17.57 6.51 -3.60
CA ILE A 130 16.74 7.67 -3.21
C ILE A 130 16.18 7.44 -1.80
N ASP A 131 15.95 8.51 -1.05
CA ASP A 131 15.59 8.46 0.38
C ASP A 131 14.09 8.31 0.66
N HIS A 132 13.25 8.17 -0.37
CA HIS A 132 11.80 8.02 -0.24
C HIS A 132 11.40 6.93 0.78
N GLY A 133 12.00 5.74 0.69
CA GLY A 133 11.78 4.67 1.66
C GLY A 133 12.20 5.02 3.10
N ASN A 134 13.23 5.84 3.30
CA ASN A 134 13.61 6.32 4.64
C ASN A 134 12.56 7.29 5.20
N LYS A 135 12.04 8.22 4.39
CA LYS A 135 10.94 9.13 4.78
C LYS A 135 9.71 8.32 5.21
N VAL A 136 9.31 7.35 4.39
CA VAL A 136 8.19 6.41 4.64
C VAL A 136 8.39 5.64 5.94
N ALA A 137 9.59 5.07 6.16
CA ALA A 137 9.91 4.31 7.37
C ALA A 137 9.85 5.16 8.63
N ASN A 138 10.37 6.39 8.58
CA ASN A 138 10.32 7.33 9.70
C ASN A 138 8.88 7.75 10.04
N ILE A 139 8.00 7.93 9.04
CA ILE A 139 6.58 8.20 9.28
C ILE A 139 5.92 7.03 10.01
N ILE A 140 6.13 5.79 9.58
CA ILE A 140 5.56 4.61 10.27
C ILE A 140 6.05 4.56 11.73
N LYS A 141 7.36 4.77 11.96
CA LYS A 141 7.93 4.79 13.31
C LYS A 141 7.41 5.92 14.21
N ARG A 142 6.97 7.03 13.63
CA ARG A 142 6.38 8.14 14.39
C ARG A 142 5.13 7.71 15.16
N PHE A 143 4.31 6.85 14.57
CA PHE A 143 3.06 6.35 15.15
C PHE A 143 3.22 4.99 15.82
N ALA A 144 3.99 4.07 15.24
CA ALA A 144 4.24 2.73 15.76
C ALA A 144 5.73 2.53 16.08
N ARG A 145 6.24 3.22 17.11
CA ARG A 145 7.67 3.15 17.48
C ARG A 145 8.16 1.73 17.79
N GLY A 146 7.29 0.90 18.36
CA GLY A 146 7.57 -0.48 18.76
C GLY A 146 7.48 -1.51 17.64
N SER A 147 7.01 -1.15 16.44
CA SER A 147 6.87 -2.12 15.33
C SER A 147 8.22 -2.54 14.77
N ARG A 148 8.31 -3.77 14.25
CA ARG A 148 9.45 -4.24 13.45
C ARG A 148 9.18 -3.89 12.00
N LEU A 149 10.15 -3.27 11.31
CA LEU A 149 10.02 -2.97 9.88
C LEU A 149 10.88 -3.92 9.04
N ILE A 150 10.32 -4.37 7.92
CA ILE A 150 11.03 -5.10 6.86
C ILE A 150 11.06 -4.21 5.62
N SER A 151 12.26 -3.96 5.08
CA SER A 151 12.41 -3.24 3.81
C SER A 151 12.36 -4.23 2.65
N CYS A 152 11.39 -4.04 1.76
CA CYS A 152 11.31 -4.74 0.48
C CYS A 152 11.56 -3.71 -0.63
N LYS A 153 12.77 -3.68 -1.16
CA LYS A 153 13.15 -2.74 -2.21
C LYS A 153 12.62 -3.23 -3.56
N VAL A 154 11.73 -2.44 -4.16
CA VAL A 154 11.03 -2.73 -5.43
C VAL A 154 11.25 -1.65 -6.49
N GLY A 155 11.96 -0.57 -6.15
CA GLY A 155 12.32 0.50 -7.08
C GLY A 155 13.74 1.02 -6.83
N GLN A 156 14.43 1.39 -7.91
CA GLN A 156 15.72 2.10 -7.84
C GLN A 156 15.55 3.62 -7.81
N ASN A 157 14.60 4.11 -8.59
CA ASN A 157 14.24 5.51 -8.71
C ASN A 157 12.71 5.64 -8.65
N TYR A 158 12.19 6.86 -8.82
CA TYR A 158 10.77 7.15 -8.71
C TYR A 158 9.88 6.53 -9.78
N HIS A 159 10.40 6.16 -10.95
CA HIS A 159 9.58 5.83 -12.13
C HIS A 159 9.94 4.50 -12.78
N ASP A 160 10.63 3.60 -12.09
CA ASP A 160 11.10 2.34 -12.67
C ASP A 160 10.75 1.12 -11.81
N LEU A 161 9.48 1.06 -11.40
CA LEU A 161 8.98 -0.09 -10.65
C LEU A 161 8.44 -1.14 -11.60
N LYS A 162 8.88 -2.39 -11.43
CA LYS A 162 8.31 -3.53 -12.14
C LYS A 162 7.19 -4.15 -11.34
N LEU A 163 6.05 -4.36 -11.99
CA LEU A 163 4.88 -4.98 -11.35
C LEU A 163 5.21 -6.38 -10.81
N THR A 164 6.06 -7.13 -11.49
CA THR A 164 6.52 -8.47 -11.06
C THR A 164 7.38 -8.43 -9.80
N ASP A 165 8.23 -7.42 -9.63
CA ASP A 165 9.05 -7.25 -8.42
C ASP A 165 8.17 -6.90 -7.21
N VAL A 166 7.15 -6.07 -7.41
CA VAL A 166 6.15 -5.77 -6.37
C VAL A 166 5.36 -7.01 -5.98
N LEU A 167 4.91 -7.83 -6.94
CA LEU A 167 4.20 -9.08 -6.67
C LEU A 167 5.07 -10.06 -5.87
N LYS A 168 6.33 -10.26 -6.26
CA LYS A 168 7.31 -11.09 -5.53
C LYS A 168 7.55 -10.55 -4.11
N ALA A 169 7.65 -9.23 -3.96
CA ALA A 169 7.86 -8.60 -2.67
C ALA A 169 6.65 -8.76 -1.74
N ILE A 170 5.42 -8.74 -2.28
CA ILE A 170 4.21 -9.05 -1.51
C ILE A 170 4.27 -10.50 -1.01
N ASP A 171 4.45 -11.47 -1.91
CA ASP A 171 4.50 -12.89 -1.53
C ASP A 171 5.57 -13.14 -0.46
N PHE A 172 6.76 -12.54 -0.64
CA PHE A 172 7.82 -12.61 0.36
C PHE A 172 7.39 -12.00 1.69
N ALA A 173 6.83 -10.78 1.70
CA ALA A 173 6.40 -10.12 2.92
C ALA A 173 5.39 -10.99 3.69
N ILE A 174 4.42 -11.58 3.00
CA ILE A 174 3.44 -12.49 3.61
C ILE A 174 4.11 -13.74 4.18
N SER A 175 5.12 -14.30 3.50
CA SER A 175 5.91 -15.42 4.03
C SER A 175 6.66 -15.07 5.34
N GLN A 176 6.93 -13.79 5.58
CA GLN A 176 7.53 -13.28 6.82
C GLN A 176 6.50 -12.98 7.91
N GLN A 177 5.24 -13.40 7.73
CA GLN A 177 4.14 -13.20 8.68
C GLN A 177 3.96 -11.73 9.07
N VAL A 178 4.06 -10.83 8.10
CA VAL A 178 3.79 -9.41 8.32
C VAL A 178 2.32 -9.17 8.62
N HIS A 179 2.04 -8.12 9.39
CA HIS A 179 0.68 -7.73 9.77
C HIS A 179 0.18 -6.59 8.89
N VAL A 180 1.09 -5.69 8.51
CA VAL A 180 0.80 -4.52 7.67
C VAL A 180 1.79 -4.47 6.51
N VAL A 181 1.30 -4.15 5.32
CA VAL A 181 2.11 -3.88 4.13
C VAL A 181 1.82 -2.47 3.66
N ASN A 182 2.83 -1.59 3.71
CA ASN A 182 2.76 -0.25 3.16
C ASN A 182 3.29 -0.22 1.73
N MET A 183 2.50 0.37 0.82
CA MET A 183 2.83 0.54 -0.58
C MET A 183 2.67 2.02 -0.96
N SER A 184 3.74 2.80 -0.81
CA SER A 184 3.80 4.20 -1.23
C SER A 184 4.12 4.33 -2.73
N LEU A 185 3.44 3.52 -3.53
CA LEU A 185 3.65 3.32 -4.96
C LEU A 185 2.32 3.18 -5.70
N GLY A 186 2.36 3.33 -7.03
CA GLY A 186 1.20 3.18 -7.88
C GLY A 186 1.52 2.76 -9.31
N PHE A 187 0.62 1.98 -9.90
CA PHE A 187 0.61 1.57 -11.30
C PHE A 187 -0.69 2.01 -11.97
N GLU A 188 -0.61 2.55 -13.18
CA GLU A 188 -1.76 2.61 -14.07
C GLU A 188 -1.91 1.26 -14.76
N ILE A 189 -3.03 0.57 -14.52
CA ILE A 189 -3.33 -0.73 -15.12
C ILE A 189 -4.63 -0.56 -15.90
N GLU A 190 -4.52 -0.46 -17.22
CA GLU A 190 -5.62 -0.11 -18.14
C GLU A 190 -6.86 -1.00 -17.96
N ASN A 191 -6.66 -2.29 -17.71
CA ASN A 191 -7.75 -3.25 -17.55
C ASN A 191 -8.36 -3.26 -16.14
N CYS A 192 -7.78 -2.50 -15.19
CA CYS A 192 -8.28 -2.43 -13.83
C CYS A 192 -9.53 -1.56 -13.76
N ARG A 193 -10.70 -2.21 -13.72
CA ARG A 193 -12.00 -1.54 -13.57
C ARG A 193 -12.48 -1.71 -12.14
N ARG A 194 -12.29 -0.67 -11.33
CA ARG A 194 -12.71 -0.64 -9.90
C ARG A 194 -12.18 -1.86 -9.12
N GLY A 195 -10.91 -2.22 -9.35
CA GLY A 195 -10.25 -3.33 -8.65
C GLY A 195 -10.36 -4.70 -9.33
N HIS A 196 -11.14 -4.84 -10.40
CA HIS A 196 -11.23 -6.08 -11.18
C HIS A 196 -10.29 -6.10 -12.38
N GLY A 197 -9.79 -7.28 -12.74
CA GLY A 197 -8.89 -7.45 -13.89
C GLY A 197 -7.46 -6.97 -13.64
N CYS A 198 -7.07 -6.89 -12.36
CA CYS A 198 -5.78 -6.38 -11.93
C CYS A 198 -5.06 -7.42 -11.05
N PRO A 199 -3.88 -7.92 -11.45
CA PRO A 199 -3.17 -8.95 -10.69
C PRO A 199 -2.75 -8.45 -9.32
N LEU A 200 -2.37 -7.18 -9.20
CA LEU A 200 -1.99 -6.59 -7.93
C LEU A 200 -3.20 -6.49 -6.99
N CYS A 201 -4.37 -6.08 -7.50
CA CYS A 201 -5.60 -6.01 -6.71
C CYS A 201 -6.07 -7.41 -6.29
N ASP A 202 -6.01 -8.39 -7.19
CA ASP A 202 -6.40 -9.76 -6.91
C ASP A 202 -5.53 -10.38 -5.80
N VAL A 203 -4.20 -10.19 -5.86
CA VAL A 203 -3.24 -10.71 -4.87
C VAL A 203 -3.44 -10.06 -3.50
N VAL A 204 -3.55 -8.74 -3.42
CA VAL A 204 -3.76 -8.06 -2.12
C VAL A 204 -5.12 -8.39 -1.51
N ASN A 205 -6.18 -8.52 -2.32
CA ASN A 205 -7.49 -8.99 -1.84
C ASN A 205 -7.38 -10.40 -1.26
N TYR A 206 -6.74 -11.32 -2.00
CA TYR A 206 -6.54 -12.70 -1.56
C TYR A 206 -5.84 -12.75 -0.19
N TYR A 207 -4.69 -12.08 -0.06
CA TYR A 207 -3.92 -12.10 1.19
C TYR A 207 -4.62 -11.37 2.35
N THR A 208 -5.41 -10.33 2.06
CA THR A 208 -6.23 -9.70 3.10
C THR A 208 -7.25 -10.70 3.67
N HIS A 209 -7.95 -11.42 2.80
CA HIS A 209 -9.01 -12.37 3.23
C HIS A 209 -8.46 -13.65 3.87
N HIS A 210 -7.37 -14.20 3.33
CA HIS A 210 -6.91 -15.54 3.72
C HIS A 210 -5.76 -15.52 4.74
N ASN A 211 -5.00 -14.42 4.81
CA ASN A 211 -3.86 -14.30 5.71
C ASN A 211 -4.05 -13.19 6.77
N GLY A 212 -5.14 -12.41 6.69
CA GLY A 212 -5.43 -11.36 7.66
C GLY A 212 -4.40 -10.23 7.65
N VAL A 213 -3.75 -9.97 6.51
CA VAL A 213 -2.76 -8.91 6.37
C VAL A 213 -3.41 -7.61 5.91
N LEU A 214 -3.09 -6.50 6.58
CA LEU A 214 -3.58 -5.18 6.21
C LEU A 214 -2.69 -4.55 5.14
N PHE A 215 -3.26 -4.24 3.97
CA PHE A 215 -2.56 -3.47 2.94
C PHE A 215 -2.98 -2.01 2.98
N VAL A 216 -2.00 -1.11 2.98
CA VAL A 216 -2.20 0.34 2.91
C VAL A 216 -1.45 0.87 1.70
N ALA A 217 -2.12 1.64 0.84
CA ALA A 217 -1.52 2.16 -0.39
C ALA A 217 -1.82 3.65 -0.58
N ALA A 218 -0.87 4.33 -1.20
CA ALA A 218 -1.05 5.69 -1.68
C ALA A 218 -2.08 5.74 -2.82
N GLY A 219 -2.95 6.74 -2.81
CA GLY A 219 -4.03 6.88 -3.79
C GLY A 219 -3.56 7.25 -5.19
N GLY A 220 -2.45 7.97 -5.31
CA GLY A 220 -1.98 8.59 -6.55
C GLY A 220 -1.85 10.11 -6.39
N ASN A 221 -1.04 10.71 -7.25
CA ASN A 221 -0.69 12.13 -7.20
C ASN A 221 -1.09 12.89 -8.48
N ASP A 222 -2.05 12.35 -9.23
CA ASP A 222 -2.49 12.90 -10.53
C ASP A 222 -3.58 13.97 -10.39
N GLY A 223 -4.23 14.07 -9.23
CA GLY A 223 -5.26 15.07 -8.92
C GLY A 223 -6.61 14.88 -9.61
N GLU A 224 -6.63 14.28 -10.79
CA GLU A 224 -7.84 14.15 -11.61
C GLU A 224 -8.85 13.14 -11.05
N GLU A 225 -10.12 13.30 -11.42
CA GLU A 225 -11.16 12.33 -11.12
C GLU A 225 -10.94 11.01 -11.88
N GLY A 226 -11.09 9.88 -11.21
CA GLY A 226 -10.77 8.56 -11.76
C GLY A 226 -9.28 8.21 -11.83
N SER A 227 -8.40 9.04 -11.27
CA SER A 227 -6.95 8.83 -11.33
C SER A 227 -6.35 7.95 -10.22
N ILE A 228 -7.17 7.30 -9.39
CA ILE A 228 -6.65 6.37 -8.37
C ILE A 228 -5.81 5.29 -9.03
N ARG A 229 -4.58 5.08 -8.55
CA ARG A 229 -3.66 4.07 -9.11
C ARG A 229 -3.82 2.69 -8.43
N CYS A 230 -3.36 1.62 -9.07
CA CYS A 230 -3.27 0.30 -8.45
C CYS A 230 -2.02 0.21 -7.57
N PRO A 231 -2.06 -0.37 -6.36
CA PRO A 231 -3.14 -1.19 -5.80
C PRO A 231 -4.26 -0.42 -5.10
N GLY A 232 -4.22 0.92 -5.06
CA GLY A 232 -5.27 1.76 -4.47
C GLY A 232 -6.69 1.54 -5.06
N ARG A 233 -6.82 0.92 -6.24
CA ARG A 233 -8.10 0.47 -6.79
C ARG A 233 -8.67 -0.82 -6.16
N SER A 234 -7.92 -1.54 -5.33
CA SER A 234 -8.39 -2.78 -4.68
C SER A 234 -9.51 -2.49 -3.67
N PHE A 235 -10.46 -3.42 -3.51
CA PHE A 235 -11.50 -3.33 -2.49
C PHE A 235 -10.95 -3.41 -1.06
N GLU A 236 -9.95 -4.28 -0.84
CA GLU A 236 -9.43 -4.56 0.48
C GLU A 236 -8.32 -3.63 0.95
N VAL A 237 -7.61 -2.98 0.02
CA VAL A 237 -6.56 -2.02 0.38
C VAL A 237 -7.17 -0.79 1.05
N ILE A 238 -6.56 -0.29 2.14
CA ILE A 238 -6.83 1.06 2.61
C ILE A 238 -6.09 2.02 1.70
N THR A 239 -6.83 2.67 0.81
CA THR A 239 -6.29 3.67 -0.12
C THR A 239 -6.31 5.02 0.55
N VAL A 240 -5.16 5.69 0.62
CA VAL A 240 -5.01 6.93 1.38
C VAL A 240 -4.78 8.10 0.44
N GLY A 241 -5.63 9.12 0.56
CA GLY A 241 -5.45 10.40 -0.11
C GLY A 241 -4.84 11.45 0.82
N SER A 242 -4.51 12.61 0.26
CA SER A 242 -3.83 13.69 0.99
C SER A 242 -4.74 14.91 1.15
N ILE A 243 -4.53 15.65 2.25
CA ILE A 243 -5.14 16.95 2.51
C ILE A 243 -4.13 18.10 2.33
N LYS A 244 -4.64 19.29 2.04
CA LYS A 244 -3.86 20.53 2.02
C LYS A 244 -3.44 20.91 3.44
N GLN A 245 -2.18 21.32 3.56
CA GLN A 245 -1.59 21.79 4.81
C GLN A 245 -2.37 22.93 5.48
N GLN A 246 -2.92 23.86 4.70
CA GLN A 246 -3.47 25.11 5.22
C GLN A 246 -4.98 25.05 5.52
N SER A 247 -5.71 24.08 4.96
CA SER A 247 -7.18 24.13 4.96
C SER A 247 -7.89 22.80 5.23
N LEU A 248 -7.16 21.70 5.41
CA LEU A 248 -7.72 20.34 5.53
C LEU A 248 -8.61 19.90 4.34
N ALA A 249 -8.70 20.71 3.29
CA ALA A 249 -9.35 20.34 2.03
C ALA A 249 -8.54 19.24 1.34
N VAL A 250 -9.15 18.49 0.41
CA VAL A 250 -8.42 17.51 -0.41
C VAL A 250 -7.28 18.21 -1.15
N ALA A 251 -6.07 17.64 -1.09
CA ALA A 251 -4.92 18.18 -1.82
C ALA A 251 -5.17 18.15 -3.33
N ASP A 252 -4.65 19.15 -4.06
CA ASP A 252 -4.89 19.27 -5.50
C ASP A 252 -4.29 18.09 -6.26
N TYR A 253 -3.11 17.62 -5.86
CA TYR A 253 -2.49 16.42 -6.42
C TYR A 253 -3.16 15.11 -5.99
N SER A 254 -3.95 15.08 -4.91
CA SER A 254 -4.48 13.81 -4.40
C SER A 254 -5.47 13.21 -5.40
N SER A 255 -5.14 12.05 -5.95
CA SER A 255 -5.99 11.31 -6.87
C SER A 255 -7.35 11.00 -6.26
N LYS A 256 -8.38 10.98 -7.11
CA LYS A 256 -9.79 10.85 -6.72
C LYS A 256 -10.44 9.70 -7.49
N GLY A 257 -11.40 9.01 -6.88
CA GLY A 257 -12.18 7.96 -7.50
C GLY A 257 -13.25 8.51 -8.44
N LEU A 258 -14.10 7.63 -8.97
CA LEU A 258 -15.28 8.00 -9.77
C LEU A 258 -16.55 7.81 -8.92
N PRO A 259 -17.67 8.45 -9.26
CA PRO A 259 -18.97 8.16 -8.66
C PRO A 259 -19.28 6.66 -8.62
N GLY A 260 -19.64 6.17 -7.43
CA GLY A 260 -19.87 4.75 -7.17
C GLY A 260 -18.59 3.92 -6.95
N PHE A 261 -17.43 4.57 -6.85
CA PHE A 261 -16.16 3.95 -6.49
C PHE A 261 -15.45 4.82 -5.45
N ASN A 262 -15.77 4.58 -4.18
CA ASN A 262 -15.35 5.40 -3.04
C ASN A 262 -13.89 5.13 -2.66
N LYS A 263 -12.98 5.64 -3.50
CA LYS A 263 -11.52 5.69 -3.29
C LYS A 263 -11.05 7.15 -3.47
N PRO A 264 -10.10 7.67 -2.66
CA PRO A 264 -9.45 7.01 -1.54
C PRO A 264 -10.44 6.66 -0.42
N ASN A 265 -10.09 5.73 0.46
CA ASN A 265 -10.94 5.38 1.60
C ASN A 265 -10.88 6.46 2.68
N ILE A 266 -9.71 7.05 2.89
CA ILE A 266 -9.48 8.02 3.96
C ILE A 266 -8.44 9.04 3.52
N LEU A 267 -8.53 10.25 4.06
CA LEU A 267 -7.58 11.33 3.84
C LEU A 267 -6.75 11.57 5.09
N THR A 268 -5.50 11.98 4.94
CA THR A 268 -4.67 12.46 6.05
C THR A 268 -3.58 13.40 5.54
N SER A 269 -2.74 13.92 6.43
CA SER A 269 -1.57 14.73 6.08
C SER A 269 -0.65 13.97 5.12
N GLY A 270 -0.36 14.58 3.96
CA GLY A 270 0.65 14.08 3.03
C GLY A 270 1.82 15.03 2.84
N SER A 271 1.87 16.15 3.57
CA SER A 271 3.00 17.08 3.55
C SER A 271 3.92 16.84 4.75
N ILE A 272 5.22 16.80 4.50
CA ILE A 272 6.23 16.58 5.53
C ILE A 272 7.37 17.59 5.39
N TYR A 273 8.05 17.86 6.50
CA TYR A 273 9.42 18.33 6.49
C TYR A 273 10.31 17.18 6.92
N PHE A 274 11.12 16.69 6.00
CA PHE A 274 12.16 15.70 6.27
C PHE A 274 13.48 16.32 5.87
N ASP A 275 14.47 16.15 6.71
CA ASP A 275 15.72 16.84 6.63
C ASP A 275 15.66 18.40 6.47
N GLY A 276 14.60 19.03 7.00
CA GLY A 276 14.35 20.47 6.90
C GLY A 276 13.73 20.88 5.56
N LYS A 277 13.51 19.89 4.69
CA LYS A 277 12.99 20.06 3.33
C LYS A 277 11.54 19.67 3.28
N TYR A 278 10.77 20.54 2.65
CA TYR A 278 9.37 20.28 2.37
C TYR A 278 9.23 19.24 1.28
N ASP A 279 8.28 18.34 1.47
CA ASP A 279 7.89 17.35 0.49
C ASP A 279 6.41 17.00 0.67
N GLU A 280 5.75 16.59 -0.42
CA GLU A 280 4.34 16.24 -0.38
C GLU A 280 3.98 15.07 -1.31
N GLY A 281 2.96 14.31 -0.91
CA GLY A 281 2.48 13.20 -1.70
C GLY A 281 1.60 12.26 -0.91
N THR A 282 0.73 11.54 -1.63
CA THR A 282 -0.02 10.43 -1.01
C THR A 282 0.90 9.32 -0.50
N SER A 283 2.16 9.27 -0.97
CA SER A 283 3.21 8.40 -0.43
C SER A 283 3.56 8.66 1.03
N TYR A 284 3.25 9.84 1.57
CA TYR A 284 3.46 10.19 2.99
C TYR A 284 2.18 10.06 3.81
N SER A 285 1.02 10.15 3.15
CA SER A 285 -0.27 9.86 3.76
C SER A 285 -0.44 8.36 4.05
N ALA A 286 -0.07 7.49 3.11
CA ALA A 286 -0.14 6.03 3.28
C ALA A 286 0.62 5.50 4.52
N PRO A 287 1.91 5.83 4.73
CA PRO A 287 2.66 5.35 5.90
C PRO A 287 2.16 5.92 7.22
N LEU A 288 1.51 7.08 7.21
CA LEU A 288 0.85 7.61 8.41
C LEU A 288 -0.26 6.65 8.85
N ILE A 289 -1.16 6.27 7.94
CA ILE A 289 -2.23 5.32 8.23
C ILE A 289 -1.67 3.92 8.51
N ALA A 290 -0.63 3.48 7.81
CA ALA A 290 0.03 2.20 8.11
C ALA A 290 0.64 2.20 9.53
N GLY A 291 1.25 3.31 9.95
CA GLY A 291 1.79 3.48 11.30
C GLY A 291 0.70 3.50 12.38
N VAL A 292 -0.40 4.24 12.17
CA VAL A 292 -1.56 4.21 13.08
C VAL A 292 -2.16 2.80 13.16
N SER A 293 -2.31 2.12 12.02
CA SER A 293 -2.81 0.75 11.96
C SER A 293 -1.92 -0.21 12.75
N ALA A 294 -0.60 -0.12 12.56
CA ALA A 294 0.34 -0.92 13.33
C ALA A 294 0.28 -0.61 14.84
N ALA A 295 0.06 0.65 15.22
CA ALA A 295 -0.13 1.01 16.63
C ALA A 295 -1.41 0.39 17.22
N LEU A 296 -2.53 0.42 16.48
CA LEU A 296 -3.79 -0.23 16.87
C LEU A 296 -3.65 -1.75 17.00
N MET A 297 -2.82 -2.37 16.16
CA MET A 297 -2.54 -3.80 16.20
C MET A 297 -1.50 -4.20 17.27
N THR A 298 -1.16 -3.34 18.23
CA THR A 298 -0.20 -3.67 19.31
C THR A 298 -0.53 -5.04 19.94
N GLY A 299 0.50 -5.90 20.07
CA GLY A 299 0.35 -7.29 20.52
C GLY A 299 -0.18 -8.26 19.46
N ALA A 300 -0.37 -7.81 18.22
CA ALA A 300 -0.99 -8.55 17.11
C ALA A 300 -2.43 -9.05 17.39
N GLN A 301 -3.15 -8.37 18.28
CA GLN A 301 -4.45 -8.84 18.78
C GLN A 301 -5.64 -8.39 17.93
N MET A 302 -5.49 -7.31 17.15
CA MET A 302 -6.61 -6.67 16.46
C MET A 302 -6.74 -7.16 15.01
N SER A 303 -7.96 -7.53 14.61
CA SER A 303 -8.23 -7.96 13.23
C SER A 303 -8.23 -6.78 12.24
N VAL A 304 -7.93 -7.07 10.97
CA VAL A 304 -7.97 -6.10 9.86
C VAL A 304 -9.31 -5.37 9.79
N ALA A 305 -10.42 -6.10 9.95
CA ALA A 305 -11.76 -5.52 9.90
C ALA A 305 -11.97 -4.49 11.03
N LYS A 306 -11.48 -4.80 12.24
CA LYS A 306 -11.58 -3.90 13.38
C LYS A 306 -10.72 -2.64 13.19
N VAL A 307 -9.49 -2.79 12.68
CA VAL A 307 -8.63 -1.64 12.36
C VAL A 307 -9.29 -0.73 11.33
N LYS A 308 -9.83 -1.28 10.24
CA LYS A 308 -10.55 -0.51 9.22
C LYS A 308 -11.75 0.22 9.82
N GLN A 309 -12.57 -0.46 10.63
CA GLN A 309 -13.70 0.16 11.31
C GLN A 309 -13.26 1.36 12.16
N LEU A 310 -12.25 1.19 13.03
CA LEU A 310 -11.76 2.27 13.89
C LEU A 310 -11.26 3.47 13.08
N LEU A 311 -10.46 3.23 12.04
CA LEU A 311 -9.96 4.29 11.17
C LEU A 311 -11.10 5.05 10.48
N TYR A 312 -12.06 4.34 9.90
CA TYR A 312 -13.14 4.96 9.13
C TYR A 312 -14.16 5.68 10.02
N THR A 313 -14.48 5.13 11.19
CA THR A 313 -15.37 5.79 12.17
C THR A 313 -14.70 7.03 12.79
N SER A 314 -13.38 7.06 12.87
CA SER A 314 -12.62 8.23 13.33
C SER A 314 -12.42 9.32 12.27
N ALA A 315 -12.87 9.11 11.03
CA ALA A 315 -12.69 10.07 9.95
C ALA A 315 -13.76 11.18 9.97
N GLU A 316 -13.36 12.39 9.61
CA GLU A 316 -14.21 13.58 9.60
C GLU A 316 -14.51 14.02 8.17
N ARG A 317 -15.80 14.06 7.80
CA ARG A 317 -16.19 14.47 6.46
C ARG A 317 -15.91 15.95 6.24
N ILE A 318 -15.36 16.24 5.07
CA ILE A 318 -15.25 17.59 4.51
C ILE A 318 -16.59 17.93 3.87
N GLU A 319 -17.20 19.02 4.32
CA GLU A 319 -18.47 19.48 3.76
C GLU A 319 -18.35 19.79 2.26
N ARG A 320 -19.41 19.46 1.50
CA ARG A 320 -19.52 19.74 0.06
C ARG A 320 -18.44 19.09 -0.81
N VAL A 321 -17.73 18.10 -0.29
CA VAL A 321 -16.80 17.25 -1.06
C VAL A 321 -17.46 15.90 -1.35
N PRO A 322 -17.47 15.40 -2.59
CA PRO A 322 -18.05 14.09 -2.92
C PRO A 322 -17.35 12.92 -2.22
N GLU A 323 -18.07 11.84 -1.93
CA GLU A 323 -17.49 10.65 -1.27
C GLU A 323 -16.35 10.02 -2.05
N HIS A 324 -16.43 10.00 -3.38
CA HIS A 324 -15.36 9.48 -4.23
C HIS A 324 -14.12 10.39 -4.28
N HIS A 325 -14.12 11.55 -3.60
CA HIS A 325 -12.94 12.40 -3.43
C HIS A 325 -12.29 12.26 -2.05
N GLN A 326 -13.08 11.88 -1.02
CA GLN A 326 -12.63 11.88 0.38
C GLN A 326 -12.80 10.56 1.13
N GLY A 327 -13.54 9.61 0.56
CA GLY A 327 -13.96 8.39 1.23
C GLY A 327 -14.74 8.70 2.50
N PHE A 328 -14.26 8.19 3.62
CA PHE A 328 -14.82 8.43 4.95
C PHE A 328 -14.47 9.81 5.52
N GLY A 329 -13.52 10.54 4.92
CA GLY A 329 -13.10 11.87 5.34
C GLY A 329 -11.65 11.93 5.83
N VAL A 330 -11.32 12.96 6.60
CA VAL A 330 -9.99 13.23 7.15
C VAL A 330 -9.81 12.45 8.46
N PHE A 331 -8.77 11.64 8.55
CA PHE A 331 -8.43 10.90 9.76
C PHE A 331 -8.23 11.84 10.96
N SER A 332 -8.92 11.56 12.06
CA SER A 332 -8.78 12.29 13.32
C SER A 332 -8.31 11.35 14.43
N ILE A 333 -7.08 11.56 14.87
CA ILE A 333 -6.49 10.79 15.98
C ILE A 333 -7.25 11.03 17.29
N GLU A 334 -7.83 12.21 17.47
CA GLU A 334 -8.63 12.57 18.65
C GLU A 334 -9.91 11.74 18.68
N LYS A 335 -10.68 11.73 17.58
CA LYS A 335 -11.88 10.89 17.47
C LYS A 335 -11.55 9.41 17.56
N LEU A 336 -10.41 8.97 17.03
CA LEU A 336 -9.96 7.59 17.19
C LEU A 336 -9.81 7.22 18.67
N MET A 337 -9.21 8.10 19.48
CA MET A 337 -9.07 7.87 20.92
C MET A 337 -10.42 7.86 21.63
N GLU A 338 -11.32 8.79 21.30
CA GLU A 338 -12.68 8.83 21.84
C GLU A 338 -13.44 7.53 21.56
N VAL A 339 -13.36 7.01 20.33
CA VAL A 339 -14.00 5.75 19.95
C VAL A 339 -13.44 4.58 20.76
N LEU A 340 -12.11 4.51 20.93
CA LEU A 340 -11.47 3.46 21.73
C LEU A 340 -11.86 3.51 23.21
N GLU A 341 -11.96 4.71 23.79
CA GLU A 341 -12.37 4.91 25.19
C GLU A 341 -13.84 4.53 25.41
N ASN A 342 -14.71 4.88 24.45
CA ASN A 342 -16.11 4.51 24.47
C ASN A 342 -16.31 2.99 24.36
N GLU A 343 -15.61 2.31 23.45
CA GLU A 343 -15.71 0.85 23.31
C GLU A 343 -15.23 0.11 24.58
N LYS A 344 -14.16 0.59 25.22
CA LYS A 344 -13.70 0.04 26.51
C LYS A 344 -14.74 0.22 27.61
N SER A 345 -15.40 1.38 27.65
CA SER A 345 -16.42 1.69 28.64
C SER A 345 -17.66 0.81 28.46
N ILE A 346 -18.08 0.58 27.21
CA ILE A 346 -19.18 -0.32 26.88
C ILE A 346 -18.84 -1.76 27.28
N ALA A 347 -17.67 -2.27 26.88
CA ALA A 347 -17.24 -3.63 27.24
C ALA A 347 -17.18 -3.85 28.76
N ALA A 348 -16.69 -2.86 29.51
CA ALA A 348 -16.67 -2.89 30.98
C ALA A 348 -18.09 -2.89 31.59
N SER A 349 -19.04 -2.18 30.98
CA SER A 349 -20.44 -2.15 31.43
C SER A 349 -21.23 -3.43 31.11
N GLU A 350 -20.84 -4.14 30.05
CA GLU A 350 -21.48 -5.38 29.59
C GLU A 350 -20.91 -6.65 30.24
N GLY A 351 -19.92 -6.52 31.14
CA GLY A 351 -19.39 -7.64 31.93
C GLY A 351 -18.56 -8.66 31.14
N GLN A 352 -18.03 -8.27 29.98
CA GLN A 352 -17.09 -9.12 29.22
C GLN A 352 -15.67 -8.84 29.71
N GLU A 353 -15.17 -9.66 30.64
CA GLU A 353 -13.73 -9.69 30.95
C GLU A 353 -12.92 -10.09 29.71
N PRO A 354 -11.79 -9.44 29.41
CA PRO A 354 -10.98 -9.77 28.24
C PRO A 354 -10.28 -11.12 28.43
N SER A 355 -10.55 -12.06 27.52
CA SER A 355 -9.85 -13.33 27.33
C SER A 355 -8.55 -13.17 26.55
#